data_AF-A0A924YPP2-F1
#
_entry.id   AF-A0A924YPP2-F1
#
_cell.length_a   1.000
_cell.length_b   1.000
_cell.length_c   1.000
_cell.angle_alpha   90.00
_cell.angle_beta   90.00
_cell.angle_gamma   90.00
#
_symmetry.space_group_name_H-M   'P 1'
#
loop_
_entity.id
_entity.type
_entity.pdbx_description
1 polymer ?
#
loop_
_entity_poly.entity_id
_entity_poly.type
_entity_poly.pdbx_seq_one_letter_code
_entity_poly.pdbx_strand_id
1 'polypeptide(L)'
;MKSTIALVMLTLVVAVNVLAQEAATTPEDTTAKKIASPIRKLMDESLSWNELFVNDRSATPMTTKVVLRWTNNTRGSEDGMTVLYLADGRPEAVCCFYPWEKSFIHEFDSMSRGTLLAKRDGLVVWSPEKPGVQFQSIPEADAPAEMPVARLRQMKSLASQFSSTMLGWKADKSDREPLRQLPQPLYRYDSKRSDVLDGTVFAFVQGTDPESLLLIEAFKKGDGFEWQFAFVRRTSGELEGRHKDNIVWHADRFPTSNDPRSTHRSLGRPLDLSVLRDLPKKGE
;
A
#
# COMPACT_ATOMS: atom_id res chain seq x y z
N MET A 1 -37.99 -31.62 -63.01
CA MET A 1 -38.13 -32.80 -63.90
C MET A 1 -36.76 -33.08 -64.51
N LYS A 2 -36.15 -34.24 -64.17
CA LYS A 2 -35.14 -35.10 -64.87
C LYS A 2 -34.24 -34.43 -65.93
N SER A 3 -32.92 -34.64 -66.09
CA SER A 3 -31.92 -35.66 -65.68
C SER A 3 -30.53 -35.08 -66.01
N THR A 4 -29.51 -35.22 -65.15
CA THR A 4 -28.40 -36.22 -65.21
C THR A 4 -27.44 -36.11 -66.40
N ILE A 5 -26.20 -35.68 -66.15
CA ILE A 5 -24.98 -36.27 -66.74
C ILE A 5 -23.92 -36.37 -65.63
N ALA A 6 -23.40 -37.59 -65.44
CA ALA A 6 -22.30 -37.94 -64.57
C ALA A 6 -21.03 -38.14 -65.42
N LEU A 7 -19.85 -37.80 -64.87
CA LEU A 7 -18.59 -38.42 -65.29
C LEU A 7 -17.54 -38.43 -64.15
N VAL A 8 -17.43 -39.61 -63.55
CA VAL A 8 -16.24 -40.41 -63.20
C VAL A 8 -14.98 -39.74 -62.61
N MET A 9 -14.72 -40.11 -61.35
CA MET A 9 -13.46 -40.42 -60.63
C MET A 9 -12.10 -39.95 -61.16
N LEU A 10 -11.32 -39.36 -60.24
CA LEU A 10 -9.97 -39.87 -59.96
C LEU A 10 -9.64 -39.76 -58.47
N THR A 11 -9.42 -40.93 -57.88
CA THR A 11 -9.01 -41.17 -56.50
C THR A 11 -7.53 -40.81 -56.31
N LEU A 12 -7.20 -39.92 -55.37
CA LEU A 12 -5.83 -39.78 -54.89
C LEU A 12 -5.78 -40.16 -53.41
N VAL A 13 -5.29 -41.36 -53.14
CA VAL A 13 -4.90 -41.83 -51.82
C VAL A 13 -3.54 -41.19 -51.52
N VAL A 14 -3.49 -40.24 -50.58
CA VAL A 14 -2.23 -39.82 -49.96
C VAL A 14 -2.18 -40.43 -48.57
N ALA A 15 -1.31 -41.43 -48.43
CA ALA A 15 -0.95 -42.03 -47.17
C ALA A 15 -0.29 -40.97 -46.27
N VAL A 16 -0.90 -40.68 -45.12
CA VAL A 16 -0.22 -39.93 -44.05
C VAL A 16 0.57 -40.95 -43.24
N ASN A 17 1.88 -40.90 -43.39
CA ASN A 17 2.84 -41.65 -42.58
C ASN A 17 2.66 -41.29 -41.11
N VAL A 18 2.31 -42.30 -40.31
CA VAL A 18 2.43 -42.27 -38.85
C VAL A 18 3.93 -42.32 -38.53
N LEU A 19 4.51 -41.15 -38.27
CA LEU A 19 5.82 -41.04 -37.63
C LEU A 19 5.62 -40.98 -36.12
N ALA A 20 6.37 -41.84 -35.45
CA ALA A 20 6.45 -42.02 -34.02
C ALA A 20 6.58 -40.67 -33.30
N GLN A 21 5.65 -40.44 -32.37
CA GLN A 21 5.75 -39.38 -31.39
C GLN A 21 6.73 -39.85 -30.32
N GLU A 22 7.99 -39.53 -30.53
CA GLU A 22 9.03 -39.63 -29.53
C GLU A 22 8.56 -38.82 -28.32
N ALA A 23 8.44 -39.50 -27.17
CA ALA A 23 8.10 -38.89 -25.91
C ALA A 23 9.19 -37.88 -25.54
N ALA A 24 8.99 -36.63 -25.94
CA ALA A 24 9.70 -35.51 -25.38
C ALA A 24 9.33 -35.45 -23.90
N THR A 25 10.21 -35.99 -23.07
CA THR A 25 10.25 -35.72 -21.64
C THR A 25 10.36 -34.20 -21.49
N THR A 26 9.23 -33.57 -21.17
CA THR A 26 9.20 -32.18 -20.69
C THR A 26 10.22 -32.09 -19.56
N PRO A 27 11.21 -31.18 -19.63
CA PRO A 27 12.06 -30.95 -18.47
C PRO A 27 11.13 -30.51 -17.34
N GLU A 28 11.15 -31.28 -16.26
CA GLU A 28 10.56 -30.91 -14.98
C GLU A 28 10.74 -29.41 -14.76
N ASP A 29 9.61 -28.71 -14.68
CA ASP A 29 9.49 -27.38 -14.11
C ASP A 29 10.04 -27.44 -12.69
N THR A 30 11.35 -27.31 -12.59
CA THR A 30 12.06 -27.01 -11.35
C THR A 30 11.67 -25.59 -11.01
N THR A 31 10.48 -25.44 -10.46
CA THR A 31 10.04 -24.29 -9.69
C THR A 31 11.02 -24.18 -8.53
N ALA A 32 12.16 -23.54 -8.79
CA ALA A 32 13.08 -23.11 -7.77
C ALA A 32 12.26 -22.22 -6.84
N LYS A 33 11.91 -22.75 -5.67
CA LYS A 33 11.41 -21.96 -4.54
C LYS A 33 12.40 -20.82 -4.38
N LYS A 34 12.06 -19.64 -4.90
CA LYS A 34 12.87 -18.43 -4.79
C LYS A 34 13.00 -18.19 -3.30
N ILE A 35 14.16 -18.52 -2.72
CA ILE A 35 14.42 -18.34 -1.30
C ILE A 35 14.11 -16.87 -1.03
N ALA A 36 13.20 -16.62 -0.10
CA ALA A 36 12.85 -15.25 0.25
C ALA A 36 14.15 -14.56 0.71
N SER A 37 14.46 -13.40 0.13
CA SER A 37 15.56 -12.54 0.55
C SER A 37 15.61 -12.50 2.09
N PRO A 38 16.78 -12.65 2.73
CA PRO A 38 16.89 -12.61 4.19
C PRO A 38 16.21 -11.36 4.80
N ILE A 39 16.17 -10.25 4.06
CA ILE A 39 15.43 -9.03 4.44
C ILE A 39 13.92 -9.23 4.48
N ARG A 40 13.33 -10.02 3.57
CA ARG A 40 11.89 -10.33 3.59
C ARG A 40 11.51 -11.20 4.78
N LYS A 41 12.38 -12.15 5.16
CA LYS A 41 12.21 -12.94 6.37
C LYS A 41 12.25 -12.04 7.61
N LEU A 42 13.23 -11.15 7.69
CA LEU A 42 13.34 -10.16 8.77
C LEU A 42 12.09 -9.25 8.84
N MET A 43 11.58 -8.80 7.69
CA MET A 43 10.32 -8.04 7.63
C MET A 43 9.17 -8.79 8.29
N ASP A 44 8.98 -10.07 7.95
CA ASP A 44 7.88 -10.87 8.50
C ASP A 44 8.04 -11.10 10.01
N GLU A 45 9.25 -11.41 10.46
CA GLU A 45 9.56 -11.56 11.89
C GLU A 45 9.37 -10.25 12.66
N SER A 46 9.65 -9.11 12.02
CA SER A 46 9.56 -7.79 12.64
C SER A 46 8.14 -7.27 12.84
N LEU A 47 7.11 -7.92 12.25
CA LEU A 47 5.70 -7.54 12.45
C LEU A 47 5.31 -7.50 13.94
N SER A 48 5.94 -8.32 14.77
CA SER A 48 5.70 -8.41 16.21
C SER A 48 6.53 -7.46 17.07
N TRP A 49 7.47 -6.69 16.48
CA TRP A 49 8.37 -5.83 17.27
C TRP A 49 7.67 -4.64 17.94
N ASN A 50 6.52 -4.22 17.41
CA ASN A 50 5.79 -3.08 17.93
C ASN A 50 4.30 -3.42 18.00
N GLU A 51 3.75 -3.28 19.19
CA GLU A 51 2.32 -3.46 19.47
C GLU A 51 1.66 -2.09 19.54
N LEU A 52 0.62 -1.86 18.74
CA LEU A 52 -0.12 -0.60 18.75
C LEU A 52 -1.48 -0.78 19.40
N PHE A 53 -1.95 0.24 20.11
CA PHE A 53 -3.20 0.24 20.86
C PHE A 53 -3.96 1.53 20.56
N VAL A 54 -5.30 1.46 20.50
CA VAL A 54 -6.14 2.65 20.25
C VAL A 54 -5.95 3.69 21.36
N ASN A 55 -5.66 3.24 22.58
CA ASN A 55 -5.31 4.07 23.73
C ASN A 55 -4.65 3.21 24.82
N ASP A 56 -4.23 3.86 25.90
CA ASP A 56 -3.62 3.23 27.09
C ASP A 56 -4.55 2.26 27.84
N ARG A 57 -5.87 2.36 27.65
CA ARG A 57 -6.88 1.48 28.27
C ARG A 57 -7.22 0.24 27.43
N SER A 58 -6.75 0.19 26.19
CA SER A 58 -7.05 -0.92 25.29
C SER A 58 -6.29 -2.17 25.74
N ALA A 59 -7.02 -3.25 26.03
CA ALA A 59 -6.43 -4.49 26.52
C ALA A 59 -5.71 -5.30 25.41
N THR A 60 -6.14 -5.15 24.16
CA THR A 60 -5.62 -5.91 23.02
C THR A 60 -4.92 -4.99 22.02
N PRO A 61 -3.77 -5.40 21.47
CA PRO A 61 -3.14 -4.66 20.39
C PRO A 61 -3.98 -4.74 19.10
N MET A 62 -3.79 -3.74 18.25
CA MET A 62 -4.33 -3.66 16.90
C MET A 62 -3.81 -4.85 16.06
N THR A 63 -4.64 -5.29 15.12
CA THR A 63 -4.24 -6.35 14.18
C THR A 63 -3.37 -5.76 13.06
N THR A 64 -2.23 -6.39 12.77
CA THR A 64 -1.37 -6.00 11.64
C THR A 64 -1.85 -6.61 10.33
N LYS A 65 -1.78 -5.84 9.23
CA LYS A 65 -2.02 -6.34 7.87
C LYS A 65 -0.98 -5.81 6.90
N VAL A 66 -0.19 -6.72 6.30
CA VAL A 66 0.68 -6.38 5.16
C VAL A 66 -0.21 -6.11 3.95
N VAL A 67 -0.14 -4.89 3.39
CA VAL A 67 -0.98 -4.48 2.27
C VAL A 67 -0.21 -4.28 0.97
N LEU A 68 1.10 -4.09 1.07
CA LEU A 68 1.96 -3.94 -0.10
C LEU A 68 3.38 -4.35 0.24
N ARG A 69 4.02 -5.11 -0.65
CA ARG A 69 5.48 -5.17 -0.74
C ARG A 69 5.89 -4.38 -1.97
N TRP A 70 6.94 -3.60 -1.84
CA TRP A 70 7.34 -2.63 -2.85
C TRP A 70 8.86 -2.58 -2.99
N THR A 71 9.29 -2.00 -4.10
CA THR A 71 10.68 -1.64 -4.38
C THR A 71 10.73 -0.18 -4.84
N ASN A 72 11.80 0.52 -4.47
CA ASN A 72 12.07 1.90 -4.86
C ASN A 72 13.49 2.01 -5.44
N ASN A 73 13.65 1.58 -6.70
CA ASN A 73 14.94 1.62 -7.38
C ASN A 73 15.47 3.05 -7.53
N THR A 74 14.60 4.05 -7.58
CA THR A 74 14.97 5.48 -7.63
C THR A 74 15.73 5.90 -6.37
N ARG A 75 15.42 5.29 -5.22
CA ARG A 75 16.08 5.56 -3.93
C ARG A 75 17.07 4.49 -3.49
N GLY A 76 17.30 3.47 -4.32
CA GLY A 76 18.15 2.34 -3.97
C GLY A 76 17.56 1.41 -2.89
N SER A 77 16.25 1.47 -2.63
CA SER A 77 15.57 0.56 -1.69
C SER A 77 15.03 -0.65 -2.45
N GLU A 78 15.66 -1.79 -2.27
CA GLU A 78 15.36 -3.00 -3.06
C GLU A 78 14.25 -3.87 -2.48
N ASP A 79 13.96 -3.75 -1.18
CA ASP A 79 12.87 -4.44 -0.52
C ASP A 79 12.25 -3.51 0.53
N GLY A 80 10.94 -3.36 0.48
CA GLY A 80 10.15 -2.67 1.49
C GLY A 80 8.75 -3.25 1.65
N MET A 81 8.10 -2.98 2.77
CA MET A 81 6.68 -3.30 2.93
C MET A 81 5.88 -2.25 3.68
N THR A 82 4.60 -2.16 3.32
CA THR A 82 3.61 -1.31 3.96
C THR A 82 2.67 -2.18 4.78
N VAL A 83 2.55 -1.83 6.06
CA VAL A 83 1.74 -2.53 7.06
C VAL A 83 0.71 -1.57 7.63
N LEU A 84 -0.54 -2.00 7.71
CA LEU A 84 -1.60 -1.29 8.44
C LEU A 84 -1.80 -1.91 9.82
N TYR A 85 -2.06 -1.07 10.81
CA TYR A 85 -2.50 -1.47 12.14
C TYR A 85 -3.99 -1.16 12.28
N LEU A 86 -4.79 -2.20 12.49
CA LEU A 86 -6.24 -2.16 12.41
C LEU A 86 -6.88 -2.26 13.79
N ALA A 87 -7.77 -1.32 14.11
CA ALA A 87 -8.71 -1.42 15.22
C ALA A 87 -10.12 -1.52 14.64
N ASP A 88 -10.89 -2.55 15.03
CA ASP A 88 -12.25 -2.76 14.52
C ASP A 88 -12.36 -2.74 12.98
N GLY A 89 -11.32 -3.26 12.31
CA GLY A 89 -11.19 -3.27 10.85
C GLY A 89 -10.76 -1.93 10.22
N ARG A 90 -10.83 -0.81 10.96
CA ARG A 90 -10.37 0.50 10.48
C ARG A 90 -8.85 0.64 10.70
N PRO A 91 -8.10 1.16 9.71
CA PRO A 91 -6.67 1.38 9.88
C PRO A 91 -6.40 2.66 10.70
N GLU A 92 -5.71 2.51 11.82
CA GLU A 92 -5.40 3.58 12.78
C GLU A 92 -3.95 4.05 12.70
N ALA A 93 -3.05 3.22 12.18
CA ALA A 93 -1.68 3.59 11.84
C ALA A 93 -1.18 2.81 10.64
N VAL A 94 -0.21 3.39 9.94
CA VAL A 94 0.50 2.76 8.82
C VAL A 94 1.98 2.77 9.14
N CYS A 95 2.69 1.73 8.73
CA CYS A 95 4.12 1.62 8.96
C CYS A 95 4.86 1.12 7.72
N CYS A 96 6.02 1.69 7.46
CA CYS A 96 6.94 1.35 6.39
C CYS A 96 8.09 0.57 6.98
N PHE A 97 8.33 -0.64 6.47
CA PHE A 97 9.41 -1.50 6.95
C PHE A 97 10.43 -1.61 5.83
N TYR A 98 11.66 -1.16 6.06
CA TYR A 98 12.70 -1.15 5.04
C TYR A 98 14.09 -1.08 5.66
N PRO A 99 15.12 -1.66 4.99
CA PRO A 99 16.50 -1.39 5.35
C PRO A 99 16.88 0.02 4.90
N TRP A 100 17.58 0.74 5.77
CA TRP A 100 18.21 2.02 5.43
C TRP A 100 19.57 2.10 6.10
N GLU A 101 20.60 2.28 5.28
CA GLU A 101 22.00 2.25 5.73
C GLU A 101 22.30 0.98 6.55
N LYS A 102 22.66 1.13 7.84
CA LYS A 102 22.99 0.05 8.77
C LYS A 102 21.84 -0.28 9.73
N SER A 103 20.62 0.13 9.41
CA SER A 103 19.44 -0.05 10.27
C SER A 103 18.27 -0.67 9.51
N PHE A 104 17.47 -1.44 10.22
CA PHE A 104 16.14 -1.86 9.78
C PHE A 104 15.11 -0.94 10.41
N ILE A 105 14.41 -0.17 9.58
CA ILE A 105 13.56 0.94 9.99
C ILE A 105 12.09 0.52 9.97
N HIS A 106 11.38 0.87 11.03
CA HIS A 106 9.92 0.94 11.06
C HIS A 106 9.52 2.41 11.12
N GLU A 107 9.00 2.94 10.03
CA GLU A 107 8.56 4.33 9.92
C GLU A 107 7.04 4.41 9.98
N PHE A 108 6.52 4.94 11.08
CA PHE A 108 5.11 5.03 11.39
C PHE A 108 4.54 6.41 11.09
N ASP A 109 3.30 6.41 10.62
CA ASP A 109 2.43 7.58 10.60
C ASP A 109 1.07 7.20 11.19
N SER A 110 0.54 8.07 12.06
CA SER A 110 -0.80 7.90 12.62
C SER A 110 -1.84 8.22 11.55
N MET A 111 -2.86 7.36 11.44
CA MET A 111 -4.07 7.57 10.63
C MET A 111 -5.31 7.65 11.51
N SER A 112 -5.10 7.77 12.81
CA SER A 112 -6.17 7.80 13.78
C SER A 112 -6.86 9.16 13.78
N ARG A 113 -8.18 9.11 13.94
CA ARG A 113 -9.01 10.28 14.26
C ARG A 113 -8.79 10.75 15.71
N GLY A 114 -8.11 9.95 16.54
CA GLY A 114 -7.72 10.25 17.91
C GLY A 114 -6.23 10.02 18.14
N THR A 115 -5.85 9.81 19.39
CA THR A 115 -4.49 9.41 19.77
C THR A 115 -4.32 7.89 19.65
N LEU A 116 -3.09 7.40 19.79
CA LEU A 116 -2.77 5.97 19.90
C LEU A 116 -1.57 5.77 20.80
N LEU A 117 -1.21 4.52 21.04
CA LEU A 117 -0.02 4.14 21.80
C LEU A 117 0.70 3.02 21.06
N ALA A 118 2.04 3.09 20.96
CA ALA A 118 2.85 1.94 20.58
C ALA A 118 3.78 1.52 21.72
N LYS A 119 3.85 0.22 21.94
CA LYS A 119 4.80 -0.42 22.84
C LYS A 119 5.80 -1.26 22.06
N ARG A 120 7.02 -1.29 22.54
CA ARG A 120 8.09 -2.18 22.09
C ARG A 120 8.74 -2.75 23.33
N ASP A 121 8.83 -4.07 23.41
CA ASP A 121 9.43 -4.77 24.55
C ASP A 121 8.82 -4.30 25.90
N GLY A 122 7.49 -4.04 25.91
CA GLY A 122 6.73 -3.55 27.06
C GLY A 122 6.83 -2.04 27.34
N LEU A 123 7.76 -1.31 26.71
CA LEU A 123 7.97 0.12 26.90
C LEU A 123 7.20 0.96 25.90
N VAL A 124 6.65 2.08 26.34
CA VAL A 124 6.01 3.06 25.43
C VAL A 124 7.07 3.75 24.59
N VAL A 125 6.99 3.59 23.27
CA VAL A 125 7.96 4.16 22.31
C VAL A 125 7.35 5.18 21.36
N TRP A 126 6.02 5.29 21.34
CA TRP A 126 5.27 6.27 20.55
C TRP A 126 3.89 6.50 21.19
N SER A 127 3.50 7.74 21.37
CA SER A 127 2.21 8.17 21.92
C SER A 127 1.90 9.57 21.39
N PRO A 128 1.40 9.70 20.14
CA PRO A 128 1.10 10.99 19.56
C PRO A 128 0.05 11.72 20.39
N GLU A 129 0.30 13.01 20.68
CA GLU A 129 -0.60 13.85 21.48
C GLU A 129 -1.80 14.38 20.68
N LYS A 130 -1.82 14.17 19.36
CA LYS A 130 -2.83 14.69 18.43
C LYS A 130 -3.25 13.61 17.43
N PRO A 131 -4.43 13.75 16.81
CA PRO A 131 -4.81 12.95 15.66
C PRO A 131 -3.77 13.00 14.54
N GLY A 132 -3.52 11.86 13.91
CA GLY A 132 -2.55 11.75 12.82
C GLY A 132 -3.04 12.35 11.51
N VAL A 133 -4.36 12.41 11.34
CA VAL A 133 -5.04 12.90 10.16
C VAL A 133 -6.17 13.83 10.52
N GLN A 134 -6.47 14.74 9.60
CA GLN A 134 -7.66 15.59 9.67
C GLN A 134 -8.56 15.25 8.49
N PHE A 135 -9.73 14.69 8.79
CA PHE A 135 -10.71 14.39 7.77
C PHE A 135 -11.50 15.63 7.37
N GLN A 136 -11.70 15.79 6.07
CA GLN A 136 -12.47 16.87 5.47
C GLN A 136 -13.57 16.27 4.60
N SER A 137 -14.75 16.88 4.55
CA SER A 137 -15.80 16.47 3.61
C SER A 137 -15.29 16.63 2.17
N ILE A 138 -15.60 15.68 1.28
CA ILE A 138 -15.27 15.82 -0.14
C ILE A 138 -16.30 16.77 -0.79
N PRO A 139 -15.88 17.92 -1.35
CA PRO A 139 -16.80 18.85 -1.97
C PRO A 139 -17.59 18.20 -3.12
N GLU A 140 -18.88 18.50 -3.20
CA GLU A 140 -19.78 18.06 -4.30
C GLU A 140 -19.91 16.54 -4.45
N ALA A 141 -19.53 15.76 -3.42
CA ALA A 141 -19.70 14.32 -3.45
C ALA A 141 -21.17 13.93 -3.21
N ASP A 142 -21.70 13.05 -4.06
CA ASP A 142 -23.00 12.41 -3.81
C ASP A 142 -22.98 11.64 -2.48
N ALA A 143 -24.16 11.42 -1.89
CA ALA A 143 -24.27 10.58 -0.70
C ALA A 143 -23.69 9.17 -0.93
N PRO A 144 -23.07 8.54 0.10
CA PRO A 144 -22.65 7.16 0.02
C PRO A 144 -23.81 6.25 -0.38
N ALA A 145 -23.58 5.42 -1.39
CA ALA A 145 -24.59 4.50 -1.90
C ALA A 145 -24.94 3.42 -0.85
N GLU A 146 -26.17 2.90 -0.92
CA GLU A 146 -26.65 1.86 -0.01
C GLU A 146 -25.87 0.54 -0.15
N MET A 147 -25.52 0.17 -1.38
CA MET A 147 -24.86 -1.10 -1.68
C MET A 147 -23.33 -0.98 -1.59
N PRO A 148 -22.64 -1.92 -0.89
CA PRO A 148 -21.18 -1.90 -0.76
C PRO A 148 -20.44 -1.83 -2.12
N VAL A 149 -20.90 -2.55 -3.13
CA VAL A 149 -20.24 -2.53 -4.45
C VAL A 149 -20.34 -1.15 -5.12
N ALA A 150 -21.46 -0.46 -4.95
CA ALA A 150 -21.64 0.90 -5.47
C ALA A 150 -20.76 1.92 -4.72
N ARG A 151 -20.63 1.78 -3.39
CA ARG A 151 -19.70 2.60 -2.59
C ARG A 151 -18.25 2.47 -3.03
N LEU A 152 -17.79 1.26 -3.34
CA LEU A 152 -16.42 1.08 -3.86
C LEU A 152 -16.22 1.79 -5.20
N ARG A 153 -17.23 1.77 -6.09
CA ARG A 153 -17.18 2.54 -7.34
C ARG A 153 -17.13 4.04 -7.07
N GLN A 154 -17.93 4.54 -6.13
CA GLN A 154 -17.88 5.95 -5.69
C GLN A 154 -16.50 6.30 -5.14
N MET A 155 -15.94 5.53 -4.20
CA MET A 155 -14.61 5.79 -3.64
C MET A 155 -13.52 5.82 -4.69
N LYS A 156 -13.55 4.93 -5.70
CA LYS A 156 -12.60 4.96 -6.82
C LYS A 156 -12.75 6.22 -7.68
N SER A 157 -13.98 6.62 -7.99
CA SER A 157 -14.28 7.85 -8.74
C SER A 157 -13.87 9.11 -7.98
N LEU A 158 -14.10 9.14 -6.65
CA LEU A 158 -13.70 10.23 -5.78
C LEU A 158 -12.17 10.30 -5.69
N ALA A 159 -11.50 9.16 -5.48
CA ALA A 159 -10.05 9.10 -5.38
C ALA A 159 -9.35 9.58 -6.65
N SER A 160 -9.90 9.32 -7.84
CA SER A 160 -9.31 9.81 -9.10
C SER A 160 -9.37 11.33 -9.27
N GLN A 161 -10.11 12.05 -8.42
CA GLN A 161 -10.12 13.51 -8.38
C GLN A 161 -8.98 14.06 -7.52
N PHE A 162 -8.23 13.21 -6.82
CA PHE A 162 -7.11 13.62 -6.01
C PHE A 162 -5.80 13.35 -6.73
N SER A 163 -4.82 14.22 -6.48
CA SER A 163 -3.44 14.00 -6.89
C SER A 163 -2.49 14.29 -5.73
N SER A 164 -1.30 13.71 -5.80
CA SER A 164 -0.23 13.98 -4.86
C SER A 164 1.06 14.25 -5.63
N THR A 165 1.82 15.22 -5.17
CA THR A 165 3.12 15.57 -5.74
C THR A 165 4.13 15.59 -4.62
N MET A 166 5.27 14.95 -4.85
CA MET A 166 6.45 15.16 -4.04
C MET A 166 7.14 16.43 -4.54
N LEU A 167 7.20 17.45 -3.69
CA LEU A 167 7.84 18.73 -4.03
C LEU A 167 9.37 18.65 -3.95
N GLY A 168 9.91 17.55 -3.40
CA GLY A 168 11.33 17.22 -3.39
C GLY A 168 11.98 17.30 -2.01
N TRP A 169 13.28 17.02 -1.95
CA TRP A 169 14.14 17.24 -0.79
C TRP A 169 15.02 18.48 -0.96
N LYS A 170 15.34 18.82 -2.21
CA LYS A 170 16.19 19.96 -2.52
C LYS A 170 15.46 21.26 -2.24
N ALA A 171 16.21 22.26 -1.77
CA ALA A 171 15.65 23.57 -1.45
C ALA A 171 15.09 24.31 -2.68
N ASP A 172 15.63 24.03 -3.86
CA ASP A 172 15.20 24.61 -5.13
C ASP A 172 14.05 23.83 -5.81
N LYS A 173 13.59 22.73 -5.18
CA LYS A 173 12.53 21.84 -5.68
C LYS A 173 12.83 21.26 -7.08
N SER A 174 14.11 21.15 -7.45
CA SER A 174 14.51 20.62 -8.76
C SER A 174 14.18 19.13 -8.93
N ASP A 175 13.88 18.44 -7.83
CA ASP A 175 13.55 17.02 -7.72
C ASP A 175 12.05 16.78 -7.48
N ARG A 176 11.21 17.78 -7.81
CA ARG A 176 9.75 17.65 -7.80
C ARG A 176 9.29 16.55 -8.75
N GLU A 177 8.38 15.70 -8.28
CA GLU A 177 7.83 14.58 -9.05
C GLU A 177 6.32 14.39 -8.76
N PRO A 178 5.45 14.40 -9.78
CA PRO A 178 4.07 13.96 -9.65
C PRO A 178 4.01 12.47 -9.30
N LEU A 179 3.26 12.12 -8.25
CA LEU A 179 3.16 10.75 -7.79
C LEU A 179 2.00 10.04 -8.49
N ARG A 180 2.26 8.83 -8.98
CA ARG A 180 1.23 8.03 -9.65
C ARG A 180 0.34 7.35 -8.61
N GLN A 181 -0.97 7.48 -8.72
CA GLN A 181 -1.89 6.69 -7.91
C GLN A 181 -1.90 5.22 -8.36
N LEU A 182 -1.92 4.28 -7.41
CA LEU A 182 -2.17 2.87 -7.74
C LEU A 182 -3.64 2.67 -8.13
N PRO A 183 -3.93 1.89 -9.18
CA PRO A 183 -5.31 1.66 -9.65
C PRO A 183 -6.12 0.77 -8.69
N GLN A 184 -5.44 -0.11 -7.97
CA GLN A 184 -6.05 -0.91 -6.90
C GLN A 184 -5.79 -0.22 -5.56
N PRO A 185 -6.83 -0.08 -4.72
CA PRO A 185 -6.61 0.39 -3.35
C PRO A 185 -5.76 -0.61 -2.58
N LEU A 186 -4.96 -0.10 -1.63
CA LEU A 186 -4.16 -0.94 -0.73
C LEU A 186 -5.05 -1.76 0.21
N TYR A 187 -6.15 -1.16 0.66
CA TYR A 187 -7.05 -1.78 1.61
C TYR A 187 -8.43 -1.14 1.55
N ARG A 188 -9.47 -1.98 1.56
CA ARG A 188 -10.84 -1.56 1.82
C ARG A 188 -11.27 -2.15 3.15
N TYR A 189 -11.97 -1.36 3.95
CA TYR A 189 -12.47 -1.78 5.25
C TYR A 189 -13.96 -1.45 5.38
N ASP A 190 -14.67 -2.43 5.91
CA ASP A 190 -15.98 -2.24 6.52
C ASP A 190 -15.73 -2.24 8.04
N SER A 191 -15.74 -1.05 8.65
CA SER A 191 -15.39 -0.92 10.05
C SER A 191 -16.52 -1.45 10.91
N LYS A 192 -16.18 -2.13 12.01
CA LYS A 192 -17.20 -2.50 13.01
C LYS A 192 -17.68 -1.29 13.83
N ARG A 193 -17.06 -0.12 13.64
CA ARG A 193 -17.47 1.12 14.31
C ARG A 193 -18.71 1.68 13.63
N SER A 194 -19.68 2.12 14.44
CA SER A 194 -20.95 2.64 13.95
C SER A 194 -20.87 4.00 13.24
N ASP A 195 -19.73 4.69 13.33
CA ASP A 195 -19.47 5.98 12.71
C ASP A 195 -18.83 5.88 11.31
N VAL A 196 -18.37 4.70 10.90
CA VAL A 196 -17.72 4.46 9.59
C VAL A 196 -18.44 3.34 8.86
N LEU A 197 -19.14 3.67 7.78
CA LEU A 197 -19.90 2.70 6.97
C LEU A 197 -19.05 1.92 5.96
N ASP A 198 -18.01 2.56 5.43
CA ASP A 198 -17.09 1.98 4.43
C ASP A 198 -15.87 2.89 4.34
N GLY A 199 -14.73 2.33 3.98
CA GLY A 199 -13.56 3.14 3.72
C GLY A 199 -12.50 2.44 2.91
N THR A 200 -11.63 3.22 2.31
CA THR A 200 -10.55 2.71 1.45
C THR A 200 -9.28 3.52 1.63
N VAL A 201 -8.13 2.84 1.59
CA VAL A 201 -6.79 3.42 1.53
C VAL A 201 -6.25 3.31 0.10
N PHE A 202 -5.99 4.44 -0.53
CA PHE A 202 -5.29 4.55 -1.80
C PHE A 202 -3.85 5.00 -1.58
N ALA A 203 -2.96 4.69 -2.52
CA ALA A 203 -1.56 5.08 -2.46
C ALA A 203 -1.15 5.86 -3.70
N PHE A 204 -0.38 6.93 -3.48
CA PHE A 204 0.39 7.61 -4.50
C PHE A 204 1.86 7.22 -4.34
N VAL A 205 2.48 6.72 -5.40
CA VAL A 205 3.75 6.01 -5.34
C VAL A 205 4.83 6.67 -6.20
N GLN A 206 6.08 6.52 -5.76
CA GLN A 206 7.28 6.60 -6.61
C GLN A 206 7.70 5.15 -6.93
N GLY A 207 7.70 4.78 -8.22
CA GLY A 207 7.84 3.37 -8.60
C GLY A 207 6.66 2.53 -8.07
N THR A 208 6.90 1.74 -7.02
CA THR A 208 5.85 1.01 -6.28
C THR A 208 5.76 1.40 -4.80
N ASP A 209 6.64 2.26 -4.33
CA ASP A 209 6.76 2.69 -2.95
C ASP A 209 5.76 3.82 -2.64
N PRO A 210 4.82 3.63 -1.70
CA PRO A 210 3.89 4.69 -1.31
C PRO A 210 4.60 5.87 -0.65
N GLU A 211 4.47 7.06 -1.25
CA GLU A 211 5.03 8.32 -0.75
C GLU A 211 3.98 9.16 -0.03
N SER A 212 2.70 8.96 -0.37
CA SER A 212 1.55 9.43 0.41
C SER A 212 0.36 8.49 0.23
N LEU A 213 -0.54 8.50 1.21
CA LEU A 213 -1.80 7.76 1.15
C LEU A 213 -2.98 8.72 1.15
N LEU A 214 -4.09 8.24 0.63
CA LEU A 214 -5.40 8.90 0.70
C LEU A 214 -6.40 7.94 1.32
N LEU A 215 -6.98 8.35 2.44
CA LEU A 215 -8.12 7.69 3.04
C LEU A 215 -9.38 8.36 2.49
N ILE A 216 -10.36 7.54 2.08
CA ILE A 216 -11.72 7.98 1.82
C ILE A 216 -12.64 7.14 2.71
N GLU A 217 -13.51 7.81 3.47
CA GLU A 217 -14.44 7.18 4.42
C GLU A 217 -15.87 7.70 4.19
N ALA A 218 -16.84 6.78 4.19
CA ALA A 218 -18.25 7.13 4.39
C ALA A 218 -18.46 7.28 5.90
N PHE A 219 -18.39 8.51 6.39
CA PHE A 219 -18.42 8.83 7.81
C PHE A 219 -19.77 9.40 8.24
N LYS A 220 -20.22 9.05 9.44
CA LYS A 220 -21.52 9.47 9.97
C LYS A 220 -21.57 10.99 10.18
N LYS A 221 -22.63 11.63 9.69
CA LYS A 221 -22.93 13.05 9.91
C LYS A 221 -24.44 13.24 10.10
N GLY A 222 -24.82 13.63 11.31
CA GLY A 222 -26.23 13.63 11.71
C GLY A 222 -26.82 12.23 11.62
N ASP A 223 -27.96 12.11 10.94
CA ASP A 223 -28.67 10.84 10.72
C ASP A 223 -28.20 10.08 9.47
N GLY A 224 -27.27 10.65 8.69
CA GLY A 224 -26.76 10.07 7.44
C GLY A 224 -25.26 9.85 7.44
N PHE A 225 -24.73 9.58 6.25
CA PHE A 225 -23.30 9.46 5.99
C PHE A 225 -22.89 10.43 4.89
N GLU A 226 -21.65 10.92 4.96
CA GLU A 226 -21.02 11.70 3.90
C GLU A 226 -19.64 11.12 3.57
N TRP A 227 -19.13 11.41 2.37
CA TRP A 227 -17.76 11.09 2.04
C TRP A 227 -16.79 12.11 2.64
N GLN A 228 -15.81 11.62 3.37
CA GLN A 228 -14.68 12.39 3.87
C GLN A 228 -13.37 11.84 3.31
N PHE A 229 -12.35 12.69 3.26
CA PHE A 229 -11.00 12.31 2.86
C PHE A 229 -9.95 12.79 3.87
N ALA A 230 -8.81 12.11 3.89
CA ALA A 230 -7.60 12.59 4.55
C ALA A 230 -6.34 12.08 3.84
N PHE A 231 -5.32 12.91 3.77
CA PHE A 231 -3.99 12.50 3.32
C PHE A 231 -3.12 12.06 4.49
N VAL A 232 -2.22 11.12 4.23
CA VAL A 232 -1.21 10.63 5.17
C VAL A 232 0.15 10.69 4.48
N ARG A 233 1.14 11.28 5.16
CA ARG A 233 2.53 11.29 4.71
C ARG A 233 3.12 9.88 4.77
N ARG A 234 4.05 9.56 3.87
CA ARG A 234 4.77 8.28 3.85
C ARG A 234 6.23 8.40 3.44
N THR A 235 6.76 9.61 3.53
CA THR A 235 8.11 9.92 3.08
C THR A 235 8.67 11.09 3.88
N SER A 236 9.98 11.30 3.86
CA SER A 236 10.61 12.46 4.47
C SER A 236 10.68 13.68 3.55
N GLY A 237 10.31 13.53 2.27
CA GLY A 237 10.21 14.63 1.31
C GLY A 237 9.01 15.53 1.57
N GLU A 238 9.07 16.76 1.03
CA GLU A 238 7.93 17.68 1.05
C GLU A 238 6.84 17.16 0.12
N LEU A 239 5.58 17.22 0.55
CA LEU A 239 4.42 16.70 -0.18
C LEU A 239 3.33 17.75 -0.31
N GLU A 240 2.61 17.66 -1.42
CA GLU A 240 1.40 18.45 -1.70
C GLU A 240 0.29 17.50 -2.19
N GLY A 241 -0.89 17.58 -1.56
CA GLY A 241 -2.10 16.87 -1.97
C GLY A 241 -3.13 17.84 -2.53
N ARG A 242 -3.73 17.49 -3.67
CA ARG A 242 -4.77 18.28 -4.33
C ARG A 242 -6.07 17.52 -4.49
N HIS A 243 -7.18 18.23 -4.42
CA HIS A 243 -8.49 17.79 -4.92
C HIS A 243 -8.85 18.66 -6.13
N LYS A 244 -8.95 18.04 -7.31
CA LYS A 244 -8.98 18.74 -8.60
C LYS A 244 -7.78 19.71 -8.65
N ASP A 245 -8.03 21.01 -8.84
CA ASP A 245 -6.98 22.03 -8.94
C ASP A 245 -6.57 22.65 -7.59
N ASN A 246 -7.30 22.35 -6.51
CA ASN A 246 -7.09 22.99 -5.20
C ASN A 246 -6.11 22.21 -4.34
N ILE A 247 -5.12 22.90 -3.74
CA ILE A 247 -4.28 22.33 -2.68
C ILE A 247 -5.14 22.17 -1.44
N VAL A 248 -5.26 20.94 -0.94
CA VAL A 248 -6.07 20.59 0.24
C VAL A 248 -5.24 19.99 1.37
N TRP A 249 -3.96 19.69 1.10
CA TRP A 249 -3.05 19.12 2.06
C TRP A 249 -1.60 19.44 1.70
N HIS A 250 -0.77 19.59 2.73
CA HIS A 250 0.67 19.79 2.63
C HIS A 250 1.37 19.06 3.78
N ALA A 251 2.56 18.55 3.53
CA ALA A 251 3.46 18.07 4.57
C ALA A 251 4.89 18.55 4.32
N ASP A 252 5.49 19.13 5.35
CA ASP A 252 6.87 19.58 5.33
C ASP A 252 7.87 18.41 5.17
N ARG A 253 9.03 18.75 4.60
CA ARG A 253 10.21 17.87 4.59
C ARG A 253 10.75 17.64 6.00
N PHE A 254 11.41 16.50 6.19
CA PHE A 254 12.11 16.12 7.43
C PHE A 254 11.20 16.22 8.67
N PRO A 255 10.15 15.38 8.72
CA PRO A 255 9.24 15.34 9.86
C PRO A 255 10.03 15.03 11.14
N THR A 256 9.56 15.52 12.27
CA THR A 256 10.11 15.09 13.56
C THR A 256 9.80 13.61 13.76
N SER A 257 10.83 12.77 13.63
CA SER A 257 10.73 11.30 13.72
C SER A 257 11.22 10.73 15.06
N ASN A 258 11.91 11.55 15.87
CA ASN A 258 12.52 11.15 17.14
C ASN A 258 11.75 11.65 18.39
N ASP A 259 10.71 12.47 18.23
CA ASP A 259 9.78 12.81 19.32
C ASP A 259 8.68 11.73 19.40
N PRO A 260 8.53 10.99 20.52
CA PRO A 260 7.47 10.00 20.67
C PRO A 260 6.06 10.60 20.66
N ARG A 261 5.91 11.93 20.77
CA ARG A 261 4.62 12.64 20.78
C ARG A 261 4.20 13.16 19.41
N SER A 262 5.09 13.06 18.42
CA SER A 262 4.80 13.41 17.02
C SER A 262 3.85 12.39 16.40
N THR A 263 3.04 12.82 15.42
CA THR A 263 2.17 11.94 14.62
C THR A 263 2.95 11.05 13.64
N HIS A 264 4.26 11.31 13.53
CA HIS A 264 5.22 10.55 12.74
C HIS A 264 6.32 10.00 13.66
N ARG A 265 6.78 8.77 13.42
CA ARG A 265 7.79 8.12 14.26
C ARG A 265 8.66 7.15 13.47
N SER A 266 9.97 7.28 13.55
CA SER A 266 10.89 6.26 13.03
C SER A 266 11.52 5.48 14.18
N LEU A 267 11.47 4.16 14.10
CA LEU A 267 12.09 3.27 15.06
C LEU A 267 13.00 2.27 14.35
N GLY A 268 14.31 2.45 14.48
CA GLY A 268 15.31 1.54 13.91
C GLY A 268 15.76 0.45 14.88
N ARG A 269 16.23 -0.67 14.32
CA ARG A 269 17.18 -1.58 14.99
C ARG A 269 18.44 -1.71 14.11
N PRO A 270 19.64 -1.94 14.69
CA PRO A 270 20.82 -2.24 13.90
C PRO A 270 20.54 -3.43 12.97
N LEU A 271 20.90 -3.29 11.70
CA LEU A 271 20.78 -4.35 10.70
C LEU A 271 22.11 -5.08 10.62
N ASP A 272 22.09 -6.40 10.89
CA ASP A 272 23.25 -7.22 10.59
C ASP A 272 23.45 -7.27 9.07
N LEU A 273 24.53 -6.68 8.59
CA LEU A 273 24.86 -6.60 7.18
C LEU A 273 25.10 -7.98 6.56
N SER A 274 25.28 -9.05 7.36
CA SER A 274 25.29 -10.43 6.87
C SER A 274 23.98 -10.81 6.16
N VAL A 275 22.86 -10.22 6.57
CA VAL A 275 21.51 -10.38 5.97
C VAL A 275 21.42 -9.73 4.58
N LEU A 276 22.32 -8.81 4.24
CA LEU A 276 22.39 -8.14 2.94
C LEU A 276 23.40 -8.78 1.97
N ARG A 277 24.20 -9.77 2.39
CA ARG A 277 25.33 -10.31 1.60
C ARG A 277 24.92 -11.12 0.36
N ASP A 278 23.66 -11.54 0.27
CA ASP A 278 23.13 -12.28 -0.87
C ASP A 278 22.45 -11.38 -1.92
N LEU A 279 22.51 -10.05 -1.76
CA LEU A 279 22.06 -9.12 -2.80
C LEU A 279 23.13 -9.04 -3.90
N PRO A 280 22.77 -9.20 -5.18
CA PRO A 280 23.74 -9.12 -6.27
C PRO A 280 24.45 -7.77 -6.22
N LYS A 281 25.77 -7.80 -6.07
CA LYS A 281 26.59 -6.58 -6.13
C LYS A 281 26.39 -5.96 -7.50
N LYS A 282 25.94 -4.71 -7.52
CA LYS A 282 25.80 -3.94 -8.76
C LYS A 282 27.19 -3.55 -9.26
N GLY A 283 27.65 -4.16 -10.36
CA GLY A 283 28.82 -3.73 -11.14
C GLY A 283 30.15 -4.42 -10.80
N GLU A 284 30.26 -5.70 -11.14
CA GLU A 284 31.49 -6.23 -11.75
C GLU A 284 31.30 -6.29 -13.28
#